data_AF-M2UBF4-F1
#
_entry.id   AF-M2UBF4-F1
#
_cell.length_a   1.000
_cell.length_b   1.000
_cell.length_c   1.000
_cell.angle_alpha   90.00
_cell.angle_beta   90.00
_cell.angle_gamma   90.00
#
_symmetry.space_group_name_H-M   'P 1'
#
loop_
_entity.id
_entity.type
_entity.pdbx_description
1 polymer ?
#
loop_
_entity_poly.entity_id
_entity_poly.type
_entity_poly.pdbx_seq_one_letter_code
_entity_poly.pdbx_strand_id
1 'polypeptide(L)'
;TPPSLPPPRQTGLTWSDFQFGNDIGDLPTSPEKHQQRHVSLEQTISKLRRERFRFTKSVPSDLNSKICCPRDRSAVLDIYAEALNKISPENHRQIYAEAKMKIKTVLGIAKAGPRNQVFTKMLLAPIEPLYAMPRIEFRMDKFGHRAATRLQEWREDGWPNKYPENAVKKERARKGKLEGWVDQNWEDEGAEEGED
;
A
#
# COMPACT_ATOMS: atom_id res chain seq x y z
N THR A 1 42.87 25.11 36.06
CA THR A 1 42.73 23.89 36.89
C THR A 1 41.25 23.60 37.04
N PRO A 2 40.72 22.44 36.59
CA PRO A 2 39.31 22.13 36.78
C PRO A 2 39.01 21.79 38.26
N PRO A 3 37.78 21.99 38.76
CA PRO A 3 37.44 21.72 40.16
C PRO A 3 37.52 20.21 40.48
N SER A 4 38.02 19.88 41.66
CA SER A 4 38.46 18.53 42.07
C SER A 4 37.36 17.59 42.58
N LEU A 5 36.09 18.01 42.61
CA LEU A 5 34.99 17.18 43.07
C LEU A 5 33.74 17.37 42.19
N PRO A 6 33.09 16.27 41.73
CA PRO A 6 31.80 16.38 41.07
C PRO A 6 30.73 16.85 42.06
N PRO A 7 29.72 17.63 41.63
CA PRO A 7 28.64 18.05 42.51
C PRO A 7 27.88 16.82 43.04
N PRO A 8 27.38 16.86 44.29
CA PRO A 8 26.68 15.73 44.88
C PRO A 8 25.42 15.41 44.06
N ARG A 9 25.21 14.12 43.77
CA ARG A 9 24.01 13.66 43.06
C ARG A 9 22.80 13.84 43.97
N GLN A 10 21.93 14.78 43.64
CA GLN A 10 20.61 14.87 44.25
C GLN A 10 19.74 13.73 43.70
N THR A 11 19.45 12.74 44.53
CA THR A 11 18.41 11.74 44.26
C THR A 11 17.12 12.19 44.92
N GLY A 12 16.13 12.56 44.10
CA GLY A 12 14.83 13.01 44.59
C GLY A 12 14.28 14.18 43.77
N LEU A 13 14.31 14.09 42.44
CA LEU A 13 13.50 14.98 41.61
C LEU A 13 12.04 14.58 41.80
N THR A 14 11.26 15.44 42.44
CA THR A 14 9.81 15.26 42.56
C THR A 14 9.11 15.99 41.43
N TRP A 15 7.89 15.58 41.09
CA TRP A 15 7.12 16.21 40.00
C TRP A 15 6.94 17.73 40.20
N SER A 16 7.03 18.20 41.45
CA SER A 16 6.96 19.61 41.85
C SER A 16 8.16 20.44 41.39
N ASP A 17 9.34 19.84 41.17
CA ASP A 17 10.53 20.54 40.66
C ASP A 17 10.38 20.98 39.20
N PHE A 18 9.40 20.42 38.49
CA PHE A 18 9.04 20.80 37.12
C PHE A 18 7.87 21.80 37.07
N GLN A 19 7.34 22.21 38.23
CA GLN A 19 6.17 23.10 38.33
C GLN A 19 6.53 24.55 38.64
N PHE A 20 7.82 24.89 38.79
CA PHE A 20 8.23 26.29 38.84
C PHE A 20 8.17 26.90 37.44
N GLY A 21 6.99 27.43 37.12
CA GLY A 21 6.79 28.38 36.04
C GLY A 21 7.60 29.64 36.32
N ASN A 22 8.81 29.70 35.76
CA ASN A 22 9.46 30.97 35.51
C ASN A 22 8.73 31.66 34.35
N ASP A 23 8.48 32.96 34.53
CA ASP A 23 7.72 33.85 33.65
C ASP A 23 7.79 33.51 32.16
N ILE A 24 6.64 33.13 31.59
CA ILE A 24 6.41 32.97 30.15
C ILE A 24 6.18 34.36 29.52
N GLY A 25 7.02 35.34 29.89
CA GLY A 25 6.93 36.72 29.41
C GLY A 25 7.85 37.02 28.22
N ASP A 26 8.93 36.26 28.03
CA ASP A 26 10.01 36.64 27.11
C ASP A 26 10.67 35.42 26.42
N LEU A 27 9.89 34.42 26.03
CA LEU A 27 10.35 33.45 25.05
C LEU A 27 10.16 34.05 23.65
N PRO A 28 11.22 34.22 22.83
CA PRO A 28 11.05 34.61 21.45
C PRO A 28 10.11 33.59 20.82
N THR A 29 8.94 34.05 20.40
CA THR A 29 7.95 33.23 19.70
C THR A 29 8.70 32.52 18.58
N SER A 30 8.96 31.23 18.77
CA SER A 30 9.55 30.38 17.74
C SER A 30 8.69 30.61 16.50
N PRO A 31 9.25 31.07 15.38
CA PRO A 31 8.43 31.37 14.24
C PRO A 31 7.69 30.09 13.89
N GLU A 32 6.35 30.14 13.93
CA GLU A 32 5.44 29.19 13.31
C GLU A 32 5.66 29.22 11.80
N LYS A 33 6.86 28.84 11.39
CA LYS A 33 7.15 28.41 10.04
C LYS A 33 6.92 26.92 10.08
N HIS A 34 5.68 26.53 9.83
CA HIS A 34 5.42 25.40 8.94
C HIS A 34 6.06 25.71 7.57
N GLN A 35 7.38 25.83 7.53
CA GLN A 35 8.16 25.65 6.32
C GLN A 35 7.81 24.24 5.90
N GLN A 36 6.99 24.11 4.84
CA GLN A 36 6.92 22.88 4.09
C GLN A 36 8.37 22.51 3.79
N ARG A 37 8.93 21.55 4.52
CA ARG A 37 10.29 21.05 4.26
C ARG A 37 10.30 20.71 2.79
N HIS A 38 11.05 21.46 2.00
CA HIS A 38 11.20 21.18 0.59
C HIS A 38 11.98 19.87 0.50
N VAL A 39 11.24 18.75 0.46
CA VAL A 39 11.83 17.44 0.23
C VAL A 39 12.42 17.49 -1.16
N SER A 40 13.72 17.22 -1.29
CA SER A 40 14.37 17.19 -2.60
C SER A 40 13.99 15.93 -3.38
N LEU A 41 14.16 15.99 -4.71
CA LEU A 41 14.02 14.82 -5.58
C LEU A 41 14.89 13.65 -5.08
N GLU A 42 16.17 13.93 -4.82
CA GLU A 42 17.13 12.92 -4.34
C GLU A 42 16.73 12.28 -3.02
N GLN A 43 16.17 13.08 -2.09
CA GLN A 43 15.63 12.56 -0.83
C GLN A 43 14.46 11.62 -1.09
N THR A 44 13.60 11.93 -2.06
CA THR A 44 12.45 11.10 -2.43
C THR A 44 12.90 9.79 -3.08
N ILE A 45 13.86 9.84 -4.01
CA ILE A 45 14.46 8.65 -4.64
C ILE A 45 15.11 7.75 -3.58
N SER A 46 15.94 8.35 -2.71
CA SER A 46 16.63 7.64 -1.64
C SER A 46 15.65 6.98 -0.67
N LYS A 47 14.54 7.66 -0.39
CA LYS A 47 13.47 7.13 0.45
C LYS A 47 12.77 5.93 -0.19
N LEU A 48 12.37 6.03 -1.47
CA LEU A 48 11.77 4.92 -2.20
C LEU A 48 12.70 3.70 -2.26
N ARG A 49 13.99 3.90 -2.56
CA ARG A 49 14.99 2.82 -2.58
C ARG A 49 15.14 2.15 -1.21
N ARG A 50 15.20 2.94 -0.14
CA ARG A 50 15.31 2.43 1.24
C ARG A 50 14.07 1.66 1.66
N GLU A 51 12.88 2.16 1.34
CA GLU A 51 11.60 1.50 1.64
C GLU A 51 11.48 0.18 0.86
N ARG A 52 11.80 0.17 -0.44
CA ARG A 52 11.87 -1.06 -1.26
C ARG A 52 12.83 -2.08 -0.66
N PHE A 53 14.05 -1.66 -0.31
CA PHE A 53 15.07 -2.55 0.27
C PHE A 53 14.61 -3.15 1.61
N ARG A 54 14.02 -2.33 2.48
CA ARG A 54 13.46 -2.79 3.76
C ARG A 54 12.35 -3.80 3.52
N PHE A 55 11.42 -3.52 2.60
CA PHE A 55 10.34 -4.44 2.25
C PHE A 55 10.88 -5.78 1.74
N THR A 56 11.86 -5.76 0.83
CA THR A 56 12.46 -7.00 0.31
C THR A 56 13.12 -7.84 1.38
N LYS A 57 13.76 -7.22 2.39
CA LYS A 57 14.43 -7.91 3.49
C LYS A 57 13.47 -8.42 4.56
N SER A 58 12.43 -7.66 4.88
CA SER A 58 11.52 -7.97 5.99
C SER A 58 10.39 -8.92 5.59
N VAL A 59 10.03 -8.96 4.32
CA VAL A 59 8.93 -9.80 3.83
C VAL A 59 9.54 -10.94 3.01
N PRO A 60 9.43 -12.21 3.44
CA PRO A 60 9.90 -13.34 2.64
C PRO A 60 8.95 -13.58 1.45
N SER A 61 9.47 -14.21 0.39
CA SER A 61 8.67 -14.69 -0.74
C SER A 61 8.20 -16.12 -0.47
N ASP A 62 7.38 -16.29 0.57
CA ASP A 62 6.87 -17.60 0.98
C ASP A 62 5.35 -17.66 0.80
N LEU A 63 4.86 -18.72 0.18
CA LEU A 63 3.43 -19.02 0.01
C LEU A 63 2.72 -19.19 1.36
N ASN A 64 3.44 -19.60 2.41
CA ASN A 64 2.91 -19.81 3.76
C ASN A 64 2.97 -18.55 4.65
N SER A 65 3.52 -17.44 4.13
CA SER A 65 3.64 -16.21 4.89
C SER A 65 2.27 -15.69 5.33
N LYS A 66 2.11 -15.41 6.63
CA LYS A 66 0.92 -14.74 7.17
C LYS A 66 0.90 -13.24 6.90
N ILE A 67 2.03 -12.68 6.46
CA ILE A 67 2.24 -11.23 6.35
C ILE A 67 1.90 -10.73 4.95
N CYS A 68 2.33 -11.45 3.90
CA CYS A 68 2.17 -11.03 2.52
C CYS A 68 2.29 -12.26 1.62
N CYS A 69 1.34 -12.47 0.71
CA CYS A 69 1.46 -13.55 -0.26
C CYS A 69 2.44 -13.17 -1.38
N PRO A 70 3.03 -14.15 -2.10
CA PRO A 70 3.94 -13.86 -3.20
C PRO A 70 3.36 -12.93 -4.28
N ARG A 71 2.06 -13.03 -4.57
CA ARG A 71 1.36 -12.15 -5.51
C ARG A 71 1.39 -10.69 -5.05
N ASP A 72 1.00 -10.43 -3.80
CA ASP A 72 1.00 -9.08 -3.22
C ASP A 72 2.41 -8.52 -3.12
N ARG A 73 3.39 -9.38 -2.80
CA ARG A 73 4.79 -8.99 -2.78
C ARG A 73 5.25 -8.51 -4.14
N SER A 74 4.94 -9.25 -5.21
CA SER A 74 5.29 -8.85 -6.58
C SER A 74 4.68 -7.49 -6.92
N ALA A 75 3.37 -7.34 -6.71
CA ALA A 75 2.66 -6.09 -6.99
C ALA A 75 3.26 -4.88 -6.25
N VAL A 76 3.67 -5.04 -4.98
CA VAL A 76 4.36 -3.98 -4.24
C VAL A 76 5.72 -3.63 -4.86
N LEU A 77 6.50 -4.64 -5.25
CA LEU A 77 7.81 -4.41 -5.86
C LEU A 77 7.70 -3.76 -7.24
N ASP A 78 6.69 -4.11 -8.01
CA ASP A 78 6.38 -3.51 -9.31
C ASP A 78 6.00 -2.03 -9.16
N ILE A 79 5.18 -1.69 -8.16
CA ILE A 79 4.86 -0.29 -7.83
C ILE A 79 6.14 0.50 -7.47
N TYR A 80 7.04 -0.07 -6.65
CA TYR A 80 8.31 0.59 -6.34
C TYR A 80 9.19 0.78 -7.56
N ALA A 81 9.29 -0.23 -8.43
CA ALA A 81 10.09 -0.17 -9.64
C ALA A 81 9.54 0.89 -10.61
N GLU A 82 8.22 0.89 -10.83
CA GLU A 82 7.55 1.88 -11.67
C GLU A 82 7.71 3.29 -11.12
N ALA A 83 7.52 3.48 -9.81
CA ALA A 83 7.70 4.77 -9.16
C ALA A 83 9.13 5.29 -9.32
N LEU A 84 10.15 4.43 -9.16
CA LEU A 84 11.55 4.81 -9.37
C LEU A 84 11.88 5.13 -10.83
N ASN A 85 11.19 4.49 -11.79
CA ASN A 85 11.40 4.73 -13.22
C ASN A 85 10.74 6.02 -13.71
N LYS A 86 9.60 6.42 -13.13
CA LYS A 86 8.81 7.57 -13.58
C LYS A 86 9.04 8.86 -12.78
N ILE A 87 9.84 8.79 -11.71
CA ILE A 87 10.11 9.93 -10.84
C ILE A 87 10.87 11.03 -11.58
N SER A 88 10.38 12.26 -11.45
CA SER A 88 10.94 13.47 -12.05
C SER A 88 10.92 14.64 -11.05
N PRO A 89 11.72 15.70 -11.28
CA PRO A 89 11.71 16.90 -10.43
C PRO A 89 10.32 17.53 -10.26
N GLU A 90 9.44 17.40 -11.26
CA GLU A 90 8.11 18.01 -11.27
C GLU A 90 7.08 17.19 -10.48
N ASN A 91 7.24 15.86 -10.44
CA ASN A 91 6.20 14.94 -9.97
C ASN A 91 6.58 14.15 -8.70
N HIS A 92 7.81 14.29 -8.19
CA HIS A 92 8.34 13.35 -7.19
C HIS A 92 7.49 13.19 -5.92
N ARG A 93 6.89 14.28 -5.44
CA ARG A 93 6.00 14.24 -4.26
C ARG A 93 4.71 13.48 -4.55
N GLN A 94 4.13 13.70 -5.73
CA GLN A 94 2.89 13.07 -6.16
C GLN A 94 3.11 11.57 -6.42
N ILE A 95 4.21 11.21 -7.11
CA ILE A 95 4.58 9.79 -7.31
C ILE A 95 4.80 9.09 -5.98
N TYR A 96 5.48 9.71 -5.02
CA TYR A 96 5.69 9.10 -3.70
C TYR A 96 4.36 8.89 -2.97
N ALA A 97 3.46 9.88 -2.99
CA ALA A 97 2.16 9.78 -2.36
C ALA A 97 1.28 8.69 -3.02
N GLU A 98 1.25 8.66 -4.35
CA GLU A 98 0.50 7.68 -5.13
C GLU A 98 1.02 6.26 -4.90
N ALA A 99 2.35 6.05 -5.00
CA ALA A 99 2.99 4.77 -4.72
C ALA A 99 2.63 4.28 -3.32
N LYS A 100 2.73 5.16 -2.31
CA LYS A 100 2.40 4.82 -0.93
C LYS A 100 0.92 4.43 -0.75
N MET A 101 0.00 5.11 -1.41
CA MET A 101 -1.43 4.74 -1.38
C MET A 101 -1.68 3.40 -2.04
N LYS A 102 -1.09 3.15 -3.21
CA LYS A 102 -1.19 1.88 -3.94
C LYS A 102 -0.61 0.72 -3.13
N ILE A 103 0.60 0.86 -2.59
CA ILE A 103 1.25 -0.14 -1.74
C ILE A 103 0.41 -0.46 -0.50
N LYS A 104 -0.13 0.55 0.20
CA LYS A 104 -1.02 0.33 1.34
C LYS A 104 -2.29 -0.43 0.97
N THR A 105 -2.82 -0.20 -0.23
CA THR A 105 -4.01 -0.89 -0.73
C THR A 105 -3.69 -2.35 -1.06
N VAL A 106 -2.57 -2.59 -1.76
CA VAL A 106 -2.06 -3.94 -2.07
C VAL A 106 -1.75 -4.75 -0.81
N LEU A 107 -1.24 -4.11 0.24
CA LEU A 107 -0.98 -4.78 1.53
C LEU A 107 -2.23 -4.90 2.43
N GLY A 108 -3.40 -4.42 2.00
CA GLY A 108 -4.64 -4.53 2.77
C GLY A 108 -4.71 -3.60 3.98
N ILE A 109 -3.72 -2.72 4.15
CA ILE A 109 -3.65 -1.70 5.22
C ILE A 109 -4.70 -0.61 4.98
N ALA A 110 -4.92 -0.26 3.71
CA ALA A 110 -5.95 0.70 3.29
C ALA A 110 -7.03 -0.01 2.48
N LYS A 111 -8.30 0.17 2.87
CA LYS A 111 -9.44 -0.32 2.09
C LYS A 111 -9.71 0.64 0.94
N ALA A 112 -9.87 0.11 -0.27
CA ALA A 112 -10.21 0.88 -1.45
C ALA A 112 -11.40 0.23 -2.17
N GLY A 113 -12.41 1.03 -2.49
CA GLY A 113 -13.53 0.59 -3.32
C GLY A 113 -13.23 0.77 -4.82
N PRO A 114 -14.06 0.22 -5.71
CA PRO A 114 -13.85 0.30 -7.17
C PRO A 114 -13.79 1.72 -7.76
N ARG A 115 -14.23 2.75 -7.03
CA ARG A 115 -14.18 4.16 -7.45
C ARG A 115 -12.91 4.89 -7.00
N ASN A 116 -12.07 4.25 -6.18
CA ASN A 116 -10.86 4.89 -5.65
C ASN A 116 -9.81 5.08 -6.75
N GLN A 117 -9.07 6.19 -6.64
CA GLN A 117 -8.05 6.61 -7.62
C GLN A 117 -6.93 5.59 -7.86
N VAL A 118 -6.69 4.69 -6.91
CA VAL A 118 -5.68 3.61 -7.05
C VAL A 118 -5.97 2.67 -8.23
N PHE A 119 -7.24 2.56 -8.66
CA PHE A 119 -7.69 1.72 -9.78
C PHE A 119 -7.79 2.48 -11.10
N THR A 120 -7.47 3.77 -11.11
CA THR A 120 -7.49 4.61 -12.32
C THR A 120 -6.07 4.98 -12.73
N LYS A 121 -5.87 5.24 -14.03
CA LYS A 121 -4.58 5.68 -14.53
C LYS A 121 -4.29 7.11 -14.03
N MET A 122 -3.19 7.28 -13.31
CA MET A 122 -2.66 8.58 -12.85
C MET A 122 -1.19 8.70 -13.29
N LEU A 123 -0.24 8.87 -12.37
CA LEU A 123 1.19 8.89 -12.68
C LEU A 123 1.74 7.46 -12.80
N LEU A 124 1.27 6.56 -11.93
CA LEU A 124 1.60 5.13 -11.94
C LEU A 124 0.46 4.31 -12.54
N ALA A 125 0.77 3.10 -12.98
CA ALA A 125 -0.21 2.15 -13.48
C ALA A 125 -1.25 1.84 -12.39
N PRO A 126 -2.54 1.72 -12.76
CA PRO A 126 -3.58 1.36 -11.80
C PRO A 126 -3.30 -0.03 -11.21
N ILE A 127 -3.59 -0.21 -9.92
CA ILE A 127 -3.46 -1.54 -9.30
C ILE A 127 -4.60 -2.44 -9.78
N GLU A 128 -4.38 -3.75 -9.72
CA GLU A 128 -5.36 -4.71 -10.21
C GLU A 128 -6.68 -4.69 -9.43
N PRO A 129 -7.82 -4.98 -10.10
CA PRO A 129 -9.15 -5.02 -9.48
C PRO A 129 -9.32 -5.99 -8.30
N LEU A 130 -8.47 -7.01 -8.18
CA LEU A 130 -8.52 -7.96 -7.08
C LEU A 130 -8.32 -7.31 -5.70
N TYR A 131 -7.64 -6.16 -5.66
CA TYR A 131 -7.42 -5.36 -4.47
C TYR A 131 -8.62 -4.47 -4.08
N ALA A 132 -9.62 -4.33 -4.95
CA ALA A 132 -10.82 -3.56 -4.67
C ALA A 132 -11.74 -4.31 -3.71
N MET A 133 -12.47 -3.56 -2.87
CA MET A 133 -13.43 -4.12 -1.92
C MET A 133 -14.65 -4.73 -2.64
N PRO A 134 -15.03 -5.99 -2.34
CA PRO A 134 -14.37 -6.93 -1.42
C PRO A 134 -13.06 -7.51 -2.00
N ARG A 135 -11.97 -7.37 -1.24
CA ARG A 135 -10.64 -7.86 -1.66
C ARG A 135 -10.67 -9.37 -1.84
N ILE A 136 -10.04 -9.85 -2.91
CA ILE A 136 -9.84 -11.29 -3.14
C ILE A 136 -8.50 -11.66 -2.51
N GLU A 137 -8.56 -12.35 -1.37
CA GLU A 137 -7.36 -12.84 -0.69
C GLU A 137 -6.82 -14.10 -1.36
N PHE A 138 -5.50 -14.18 -1.53
CA PHE A 138 -4.83 -15.33 -2.15
C PHE A 138 -5.22 -16.68 -1.51
N ARG A 139 -5.44 -16.72 -0.20
CA ARG A 139 -5.85 -17.94 0.51
C ARG A 139 -7.20 -18.50 0.06
N MET A 140 -8.08 -17.62 -0.41
CA MET A 140 -9.43 -17.94 -0.90
C MET A 140 -9.48 -18.03 -2.44
N ASP A 141 -8.34 -17.88 -3.10
CA ASP A 141 -8.20 -17.84 -4.56
C ASP A 141 -6.79 -18.31 -4.96
N LYS A 142 -6.40 -19.51 -4.50
CA LYS A 142 -5.03 -20.04 -4.67
C LYS A 142 -4.61 -20.11 -6.14
N PHE A 143 -5.55 -20.48 -7.00
CA PHE A 143 -5.35 -20.58 -8.45
C PHE A 143 -5.59 -19.27 -9.19
N GLY A 144 -6.13 -18.23 -8.53
CA GLY A 144 -6.34 -16.93 -9.14
C GLY A 144 -7.58 -16.80 -10.02
N HIS A 145 -8.46 -17.81 -10.10
CA HIS A 145 -9.62 -17.80 -10.97
C HIS A 145 -10.57 -16.64 -10.67
N ARG A 146 -10.79 -16.32 -9.38
CA ARG A 146 -11.67 -15.22 -8.99
C ARG A 146 -11.06 -13.88 -9.37
N ALA A 147 -9.76 -13.71 -9.11
CA ALA A 147 -9.03 -12.51 -9.51
C ALA A 147 -9.04 -12.31 -11.03
N ALA A 148 -8.80 -13.38 -11.80
CA ALA A 148 -8.83 -13.36 -13.27
C ALA A 148 -10.21 -13.00 -13.81
N THR A 149 -11.26 -13.65 -13.28
CA THR A 149 -12.66 -13.36 -13.67
C THR A 149 -13.00 -11.90 -13.41
N ARG A 150 -12.68 -11.37 -12.21
CA ARG A 150 -12.95 -9.96 -11.89
C ARG A 150 -12.19 -9.03 -12.84
N LEU A 151 -10.92 -9.31 -13.11
CA LEU A 151 -10.11 -8.50 -14.02
C LEU A 151 -10.72 -8.47 -15.42
N GLN A 152 -11.17 -9.61 -15.92
CA GLN A 152 -11.80 -9.73 -17.23
C GLN A 152 -13.10 -8.91 -17.28
N GLU A 153 -13.99 -9.07 -16.30
CA GLU A 153 -15.26 -8.32 -16.25
C GLU A 153 -15.03 -6.80 -16.16
N TRP A 154 -14.01 -6.37 -15.42
CA TRP A 154 -13.67 -4.95 -15.35
C TRP A 154 -13.13 -4.42 -16.69
N ARG A 155 -12.32 -5.21 -17.40
CA ARG A 155 -11.79 -4.86 -18.73
C ARG A 155 -12.89 -4.77 -19.78
N GLU A 156 -13.86 -5.68 -19.74
CA GLU A 156 -15.04 -5.65 -20.63
C GLU A 156 -15.84 -4.34 -20.49
N ASP A 157 -15.92 -3.79 -19.27
CA ASP A 157 -16.54 -2.49 -19.01
C ASP A 157 -15.62 -1.28 -19.29
N GLY A 158 -14.38 -1.50 -19.76
CA GLY A 158 -13.46 -0.44 -20.16
C GLY A 158 -12.49 0.07 -19.09
N TRP A 159 -12.28 -0.70 -18.02
CA TRP A 159 -11.18 -0.45 -17.07
C TRP A 159 -9.81 -0.52 -17.79
N PRO A 160 -8.82 0.34 -17.45
CA PRO A 160 -8.80 1.32 -16.37
C PRO A 160 -9.29 2.72 -16.72
N ASN A 161 -9.72 2.94 -17.96
CA ASN A 161 -10.09 4.28 -18.44
C ASN A 161 -11.52 4.66 -18.04
N LYS A 162 -12.38 3.67 -17.77
CA LYS A 162 -13.77 3.85 -17.36
C LYS A 162 -14.05 3.10 -16.06
N TYR A 163 -15.02 3.61 -15.32
CA TYR A 163 -15.53 2.94 -14.12
C TYR A 163 -16.32 1.69 -14.53
N PRO A 164 -16.01 0.50 -14.01
CA PRO A 164 -16.64 -0.75 -14.45
C PRO A 164 -18.00 -0.99 -13.77
N GLU A 165 -19.03 -0.29 -14.24
CA GLU A 165 -20.36 -0.29 -13.62
C GLU A 165 -21.03 -1.66 -13.58
N ASN A 166 -21.01 -2.39 -14.70
CA ASN A 166 -21.73 -3.65 -14.82
C ASN A 166 -21.03 -4.75 -14.04
N ALA A 167 -19.70 -4.80 -14.09
CA ALA A 167 -18.89 -5.73 -13.29
C ALA A 167 -19.14 -5.52 -11.80
N VAL A 168 -19.14 -4.26 -11.33
CA VAL A 168 -19.44 -3.97 -9.91
C VAL A 168 -20.88 -4.33 -9.55
N LYS A 169 -21.86 -4.12 -10.44
CA LYS A 169 -23.25 -4.55 -10.23
C LYS A 169 -23.37 -6.08 -10.17
N LYS A 170 -22.77 -6.80 -11.13
CA LYS A 170 -22.71 -8.27 -11.17
C LYS A 170 -22.10 -8.83 -9.89
N GLU A 171 -20.97 -8.26 -9.46
CA GLU A 171 -20.30 -8.71 -8.25
C GLU A 171 -21.13 -8.47 -6.98
N ARG A 172 -21.80 -7.31 -6.88
CA ARG A 172 -22.72 -7.03 -5.77
C ARG A 172 -23.92 -7.99 -5.77
N ALA A 173 -24.45 -8.33 -6.94
CA ALA A 173 -25.55 -9.29 -7.06
C ALA A 173 -25.14 -10.73 -6.70
N ARG A 174 -23.86 -11.08 -6.86
CA ARG A 174 -23.29 -12.37 -6.44
C ARG A 174 -23.00 -12.46 -4.94
N LYS A 175 -22.92 -11.33 -4.24
CA LYS A 175 -22.60 -11.28 -2.80
C LYS A 175 -23.70 -12.01 -2.00
N GLY A 176 -23.38 -13.19 -1.50
CA GLY A 176 -24.30 -14.07 -0.75
C GLY A 176 -24.79 -15.32 -1.49
N LYS A 177 -24.40 -15.51 -2.77
CA LYS A 177 -24.78 -16.69 -3.60
C LYS A 177 -23.58 -17.57 -4.00
N LEU A 178 -22.43 -17.35 -3.36
CA LEU A 178 -21.12 -17.83 -3.82
C LEU A 178 -20.69 -19.15 -3.15
N GLU A 179 -21.65 -20.03 -2.85
CA GLU A 179 -21.34 -21.38 -2.33
C GLU A 179 -21.25 -22.46 -3.42
N GLY A 180 -21.59 -22.16 -4.68
CA GLY A 180 -21.68 -23.22 -5.71
C GLY A 180 -21.26 -22.86 -7.14
N TRP A 181 -20.71 -21.67 -7.40
CA TRP A 181 -20.46 -21.24 -8.80
C TRP A 181 -19.04 -21.54 -9.33
N VAL A 182 -18.11 -21.98 -8.47
CA VAL A 182 -16.71 -22.22 -8.88
C VAL A 182 -16.41 -23.71 -9.12
N ASP A 183 -17.23 -24.62 -8.60
CA ASP A 183 -17.05 -26.07 -8.79
C ASP A 183 -17.73 -26.60 -10.06
N GLN A 184 -18.44 -25.77 -10.83
CA GLN A 184 -19.47 -26.28 -11.75
C GLN A 184 -19.29 -25.99 -13.25
N ASN A 185 -18.14 -25.52 -13.75
CA ASN A 185 -18.07 -25.27 -15.20
C ASN A 185 -16.69 -25.21 -15.86
N TRP A 186 -15.76 -26.13 -15.52
CA TRP A 186 -14.56 -26.40 -16.34
C TRP A 186 -14.10 -27.88 -16.27
N GLU A 187 -15.04 -28.83 -16.19
CA GLU A 187 -14.73 -30.25 -16.52
C GLU A 187 -14.69 -30.50 -18.05
N ASP A 188 -14.85 -29.47 -18.88
CA ASP A 188 -14.99 -29.57 -20.35
C ASP A 188 -13.71 -29.24 -21.16
N GLU A 189 -12.52 -29.43 -20.60
CA GLU A 189 -11.27 -29.48 -21.39
C GLU A 189 -10.42 -30.72 -21.06
N GLY A 190 -11.08 -31.89 -21.03
CA GLY A 190 -10.42 -33.20 -20.93
C GLY A 190 -11.00 -34.26 -21.87
N ALA A 191 -11.85 -33.88 -22.81
CA ALA A 191 -12.43 -34.78 -23.81
C ALA A 191 -11.97 -34.37 -25.20
N GLU A 192 -10.72 -34.67 -25.54
CA GLU A 192 -10.28 -35.04 -26.89
C GLU A 192 -8.85 -35.59 -26.84
N GLU A 193 -8.60 -36.63 -27.64
CA GLU A 193 -7.38 -37.46 -27.79
C GLU A 193 -7.25 -38.66 -26.82
N GLY A 194 -7.55 -39.91 -27.19
CA GLY A 194 -7.92 -40.46 -28.50
C GLY A 194 -8.30 -41.94 -28.40
N GLU A 195 -9.22 -42.34 -29.29
CA GLU A 195 -9.38 -43.72 -29.73
C GLU A 195 -8.17 -44.08 -30.61
N ASP A 196 -7.50 -45.18 -30.28
CA ASP A 196 -7.03 -46.23 -31.20
C ASP A 196 -6.59 -47.48 -30.40
#